data_AF-A0A512MDA0-F1
#
_entry.id   AF-A0A512MDA0-F1
#
_cell.length_a   1.000
_cell.length_b   1.000
_cell.length_c   1.000
_cell.angle_alpha   90.00
_cell.angle_beta   90.00
_cell.angle_gamma   90.00
#
_symmetry.space_group_name_H-M   'P 1'
#
loop_
_entity.id
_entity.type
_entity.pdbx_description
1 polymer ?
#
loop_
_entity_poly.entity_id
_entity_poly.type
_entity_poly.pdbx_seq_one_letter_code
_entity_poly.pdbx_strand_id
1 'polypeptide(L)'
;MTASVRDRDSIRAELIQLSLPAIVLLLFDGTASRSELAYRCESPHKSLTRGSALPRPLIPLWECGTIVTAFDSLDRSFCKLSLEAPREYWFSGVSFDGVIADLMIDLWEDELSETALSEMADLMEFARWQQLASELERGPNGDYHAWRTALRENRPFSAP
;
A
#
# COMPACT_ATOMS: atom_id res chain seq x y z
N MET A 1 -21.95 -11.45 17.52
CA MET A 1 -20.65 -12.09 17.24
C MET A 1 -19.57 -11.13 17.70
N THR A 2 -18.77 -11.53 18.69
CA THR A 2 -17.69 -10.73 19.27
C THR A 2 -16.48 -10.78 18.35
N ALA A 3 -16.14 -9.66 17.70
CA ALA A 3 -14.86 -9.54 17.00
C ALA A 3 -13.74 -9.69 18.04
N SER A 4 -12.96 -10.76 17.92
CA SER A 4 -11.77 -11.00 18.74
C SER A 4 -10.75 -9.91 18.43
N VAL A 5 -10.30 -9.18 19.45
CA VAL A 5 -9.17 -8.26 19.31
C VAL A 5 -7.95 -9.11 18.94
N ARG A 6 -7.33 -8.81 17.79
CA ARG A 6 -6.11 -9.50 17.36
C ARG A 6 -4.90 -8.82 18.00
N ASP A 7 -4.03 -9.61 18.61
CA ASP A 7 -2.77 -9.11 19.17
C ASP A 7 -1.72 -8.85 18.08
N ARG A 8 -0.69 -8.07 18.43
CA ARG A 8 0.38 -7.65 17.51
C ARG A 8 1.11 -8.85 16.89
N ASP A 9 1.36 -9.91 17.67
CA ASP A 9 2.16 -11.05 17.22
C ASP A 9 1.40 -11.88 16.18
N SER A 10 0.07 -12.04 16.37
CA SER A 10 -0.81 -12.67 15.38
C SER A 10 -0.81 -11.93 14.03
N ILE A 11 -0.86 -10.59 14.07
CA ILE A 11 -0.85 -9.76 12.85
C ILE A 11 0.51 -9.85 12.17
N ARG A 12 1.59 -9.77 12.95
CA ARG A 12 2.96 -9.89 12.45
C ARG A 12 3.20 -11.23 11.75
N ALA A 13 2.71 -12.32 12.35
CA ALA A 13 2.82 -13.66 11.76
C ALA A 13 2.07 -13.76 10.43
N GLU A 14 0.92 -13.11 10.29
CA GLU A 14 0.19 -13.06 9.03
C GLU A 14 0.93 -12.25 7.96
N LEU A 15 1.48 -11.07 8.31
CA LEU A 15 2.28 -10.28 7.38
C LEU A 15 3.52 -11.05 6.87
N ILE A 16 4.14 -11.88 7.72
CA ILE A 16 5.24 -12.78 7.30
C ILE A 16 4.77 -13.78 6.23
N GLN A 17 3.55 -14.31 6.35
CA GLN A 17 3.01 -15.27 5.38
C GLN A 17 2.69 -14.65 4.01
N LEU A 18 2.61 -13.32 3.94
CA LEU A 18 2.38 -12.61 2.68
C LEU A 18 3.67 -12.44 1.84
N SER A 19 4.84 -12.83 2.38
CA SER A 19 6.14 -12.69 1.69
C SER A 19 6.40 -11.28 1.18
N LEU A 20 6.03 -10.27 1.97
CA LEU A 20 6.23 -8.85 1.65
C LEU A 20 7.71 -8.45 1.83
N PRO A 21 8.16 -7.38 1.16
CA PRO A 21 9.49 -6.81 1.39
C PRO A 21 9.73 -6.51 2.87
N ALA A 22 10.97 -6.69 3.31
CA ALA A 22 11.34 -6.56 4.73
C ALA A 22 10.95 -5.20 5.33
N ILE A 23 10.97 -4.13 4.54
CA ILE A 23 10.60 -2.78 4.98
C ILE A 23 9.17 -2.72 5.53
N VAL A 24 8.23 -3.50 5.00
CA VAL A 24 6.84 -3.50 5.48
C VAL A 24 6.74 -3.98 6.92
N LEU A 25 7.51 -5.02 7.28
CA LEU A 25 7.59 -5.51 8.65
C LEU A 25 8.32 -4.52 9.56
N LEU A 26 9.37 -3.87 9.07
CA LEU A 26 10.13 -2.88 9.83
C LEU A 26 9.27 -1.64 10.15
N LEU A 27 8.45 -1.18 9.19
CA LEU A 27 7.46 -0.13 9.37
C LEU A 27 6.38 -0.56 10.38
N PHE A 28 5.84 -1.77 10.22
CA PHE A 28 4.85 -2.33 11.16
C PHE A 28 5.39 -2.41 12.59
N ASP A 29 6.66 -2.80 12.74
CA ASP A 29 7.32 -2.94 14.04
C ASP A 29 7.74 -1.60 14.66
N GLY A 30 7.64 -0.49 13.90
CA GLY A 30 8.06 0.85 14.33
C GLY A 30 9.58 1.02 14.42
N THR A 31 10.33 0.16 13.72
CA THR A 31 11.82 0.15 13.73
C THR A 31 12.42 0.86 12.53
N ALA A 32 11.60 1.16 11.51
CA ALA A 32 11.92 2.03 10.40
C ALA A 32 10.81 3.08 10.24
N SER A 33 11.15 4.22 9.64
CA SER A 33 10.20 5.27 9.30
C SER A 33 10.59 5.90 7.96
N ARG A 34 9.60 6.24 7.15
CA ARG A 34 9.75 6.98 5.89
C ARG A 34 8.78 8.14 5.93
N SER A 35 9.24 9.37 5.70
CA SER A 35 8.38 10.55 5.69
C SER A 35 7.34 10.49 4.57
N GLU A 36 7.65 9.78 3.50
CA GLU A 36 6.78 9.50 2.35
C GLU A 36 5.61 8.57 2.69
N LEU A 37 5.76 7.77 3.75
CA LEU A 37 4.80 6.77 4.21
C LEU A 37 4.23 7.13 5.59
N ALA A 38 4.42 8.38 5.99
CA ALA A 38 3.97 8.90 7.26
C ALA A 38 2.53 9.40 7.13
N TYR A 39 1.68 9.05 8.09
CA TYR A 39 1.28 10.13 9.00
C TYR A 39 0.75 9.68 10.37
N ARG A 40 0.07 8.52 10.54
CA ARG A 40 -0.52 8.19 11.87
C ARG A 40 -0.57 6.72 12.27
N CYS A 41 -0.04 5.80 11.47
CA CYS A 41 0.10 4.41 11.88
C CYS A 41 1.29 4.20 12.84
N GLU A 42 1.35 4.96 13.93
CA GLU A 42 2.29 4.72 15.05
C GLU A 42 2.11 3.32 15.65
N SER A 43 0.97 2.68 15.36
CA SER A 43 0.64 1.33 15.83
C SER A 43 -0.41 0.72 14.89
N PRO A 44 -0.04 0.12 13.75
CA PRO A 44 -1.00 -0.42 12.78
C PRO A 44 -1.93 -1.46 13.40
N HIS A 45 -1.43 -2.24 14.37
CA HIS A 45 -2.24 -3.18 15.15
C HIS A 45 -3.40 -2.54 15.94
N LYS A 46 -3.37 -1.23 16.21
CA LYS A 46 -4.45 -0.53 16.93
C LYS A 46 -5.70 -0.30 16.07
N SER A 47 -5.60 -0.30 14.74
CA SER A 47 -6.79 -0.19 13.87
C SER A 47 -7.72 -1.40 13.99
N LEU A 48 -7.22 -2.51 14.54
CA LEU A 48 -7.94 -3.75 14.82
C LEU A 48 -8.61 -3.75 16.21
N THR A 49 -8.51 -2.65 16.96
CA THR A 49 -9.18 -2.49 18.25
C THR A 49 -10.61 -1.96 18.07
N ARG A 50 -11.50 -2.28 19.01
CA ARG A 50 -12.88 -1.75 19.04
C ARG A 50 -12.85 -0.22 19.02
N GLY A 51 -13.58 0.39 18.08
CA GLY A 51 -13.72 1.84 17.96
C GLY A 51 -12.89 2.46 16.84
N SER A 52 -12.18 1.69 16.03
CA SER A 52 -11.62 2.21 14.78
C SER A 52 -12.76 2.60 13.83
N ALA A 53 -12.56 3.69 13.08
CA ALA A 53 -13.51 4.14 12.06
C ALA A 53 -13.52 3.24 10.81
N LEU A 54 -12.73 2.15 10.82
CA LEU A 54 -12.61 1.24 9.68
C LEU A 54 -13.82 0.31 9.60
N PRO A 55 -14.32 0.03 8.39
CA PRO A 55 -15.55 -0.72 8.19
C PRO A 55 -15.43 -2.22 8.56
N ARG A 56 -14.20 -2.73 8.68
CA ARG A 56 -13.88 -4.14 8.95
C ARG A 56 -12.46 -4.27 9.53
N PRO A 57 -12.02 -5.44 10.03
CA PRO A 57 -10.69 -5.61 10.64
C PRO A 57 -9.59 -5.61 9.56
N LEU A 58 -9.16 -4.41 9.17
CA LEU A 58 -8.08 -4.19 8.22
C LEU A 58 -6.74 -4.03 8.96
N ILE A 59 -5.68 -4.63 8.41
CA ILE A 59 -4.30 -4.47 8.87
C ILE A 59 -3.67 -3.33 8.08
N PRO A 60 -3.48 -2.13 8.66
CA PRO A 60 -2.83 -1.03 7.97
C PRO A 60 -1.37 -1.39 7.72
N LEU A 61 -0.87 -1.02 6.54
CA LEU A 61 0.52 -1.19 6.17
C LEU A 61 1.25 0.16 6.31
N TRP A 62 0.68 1.22 5.75
CA TRP A 62 1.16 2.60 5.85
C TRP A 62 0.07 3.60 5.50
N GLU A 63 0.38 4.88 5.67
CA GLU A 63 -0.52 5.99 5.37
C GLU A 63 0.18 7.03 4.49
N CYS A 64 -0.56 7.62 3.56
CA CYS A 64 -0.14 8.76 2.76
C CYS A 64 -1.21 9.85 2.91
N GLY A 65 -0.93 10.88 3.72
CA GLY A 65 -1.92 11.92 4.03
C GLY A 65 -3.15 11.38 4.77
N THR A 66 -4.33 11.42 4.14
CA THR A 66 -5.59 10.88 4.68
C THR A 66 -5.89 9.46 4.20
N ILE A 67 -5.01 8.85 3.40
CA ILE A 67 -5.22 7.55 2.77
C ILE A 67 -4.47 6.47 3.53
N VAL A 68 -5.18 5.41 3.91
CA VAL A 68 -4.60 4.22 4.52
C VAL A 68 -4.49 3.13 3.46
N THR A 69 -3.28 2.61 3.27
CA THR A 69 -3.08 1.34 2.57
C THR A 69 -3.13 0.22 3.60
N ALA A 70 -3.96 -0.79 3.36
CA ALA A 70 -4.19 -1.87 4.30
C ALA A 70 -4.30 -3.23 3.61
N PHE A 71 -4.14 -4.30 4.38
CA PHE A 71 -4.47 -5.66 4.02
C PHE A 71 -5.76 -6.10 4.71
N ASP A 72 -6.72 -6.58 3.92
CA ASP A 72 -7.92 -7.23 4.39
C ASP A 72 -7.66 -8.73 4.61
N SER A 73 -7.51 -9.11 5.88
CA SER A 73 -7.31 -10.51 6.27
C SER A 73 -8.48 -11.44 5.92
N LEU A 74 -9.70 -10.91 5.74
CA LEU A 74 -10.88 -11.71 5.39
C LEU A 74 -10.90 -12.03 3.89
N ASP A 75 -10.73 -11.00 3.06
CA ASP A 75 -10.78 -11.13 1.59
C ASP A 75 -9.41 -11.49 0.99
N ARG A 76 -8.35 -11.54 1.82
CA ARG A 76 -6.96 -11.74 1.42
C ARG A 76 -6.53 -10.82 0.29
N SER A 77 -6.86 -9.54 0.42
CA SER A 77 -6.59 -8.52 -0.58
C SER A 77 -6.01 -7.26 0.06
N PHE A 78 -5.31 -6.46 -0.73
CA PHE A 78 -4.88 -5.13 -0.36
C PHE A 78 -5.92 -4.11 -0.75
N CYS A 79 -6.09 -3.06 0.04
CA CYS A 79 -7.02 -1.99 -0.23
C CYS A 79 -6.47 -0.63 0.17
N LYS A 80 -7.00 0.44 -0.45
CA LYS A 80 -6.85 1.81 0.03
C LYS A 80 -8.20 2.38 0.42
N LEU A 81 -8.22 3.13 1.52
CA LEU A 81 -9.40 3.83 2.02
C LEU A 81 -9.01 5.21 2.54
N SER A 82 -9.93 6.16 2.41
CA SER A 82 -9.77 7.48 3.03
C SER A 82 -10.26 7.46 4.47
N LEU A 83 -9.49 8.05 5.37
CA LEU A 83 -9.88 8.30 6.76
C LEU A 83 -11.05 9.30 6.86
N GLU A 84 -11.24 10.15 5.85
CA GLU A 84 -12.32 11.12 5.80
C GLU A 84 -13.64 10.48 5.30
N ALA A 85 -13.53 9.45 4.45
CA ALA A 85 -14.65 8.70 3.91
C ALA A 85 -14.42 7.17 3.98
N PRO A 86 -14.36 6.56 5.17
CA PRO A 86 -13.88 5.19 5.36
C PRO A 86 -14.82 4.09 4.85
N ARG A 87 -15.96 4.45 4.25
CA ARG A 87 -16.98 3.50 3.77
C ARG A 87 -16.78 3.04 2.33
N GLU A 88 -15.89 3.68 1.58
CA GLU A 88 -15.64 3.36 0.18
C GLU A 88 -14.17 2.99 -0.02
N TYR A 89 -13.91 1.84 -0.64
CA TYR A 89 -12.58 1.46 -1.06
C TYR A 89 -12.25 2.15 -2.38
N TRP A 90 -11.12 2.86 -2.38
CA TRP A 90 -10.62 3.53 -3.57
C TRP A 90 -9.74 2.60 -4.41
N PHE A 91 -9.27 1.53 -3.78
CA PHE A 91 -8.48 0.48 -4.39
C PHE A 91 -8.77 -0.85 -3.69
N SER A 92 -8.87 -1.92 -4.47
CA SER A 92 -8.78 -3.31 -4.00
C SER A 92 -7.99 -4.11 -5.04
N GLY A 93 -7.02 -4.91 -4.60
CA GLY A 93 -6.19 -5.75 -5.46
C GLY A 93 -5.55 -6.87 -4.68
N VAL A 94 -5.25 -7.99 -5.35
CA VAL A 94 -4.68 -9.19 -4.69
C VAL A 94 -3.16 -9.24 -4.73
N SER A 95 -2.52 -8.40 -5.55
CA SER A 95 -1.07 -8.38 -5.76
C SER A 95 -0.43 -7.19 -5.06
N PHE A 96 0.67 -7.45 -4.34
CA PHE A 96 1.46 -6.40 -3.71
C PHE A 96 2.16 -5.50 -4.75
N ASP A 97 2.57 -6.04 -5.91
CA ASP A 97 3.10 -5.25 -7.04
C ASP A 97 2.11 -4.15 -7.45
N GLY A 98 0.82 -4.47 -7.48
CA GLY A 98 -0.24 -3.51 -7.79
C GLY A 98 -0.35 -2.41 -6.74
N VAL A 99 -0.17 -2.75 -5.47
CA VAL A 99 -0.12 -1.77 -4.36
C VAL A 99 1.07 -0.84 -4.52
N ILE A 100 2.25 -1.37 -4.84
CA ILE A 100 3.46 -0.57 -4.95
C ILE A 100 3.42 0.32 -6.19
N ALA A 101 2.96 -0.17 -7.35
CA ALA A 101 2.75 0.70 -8.50
C ALA A 101 1.80 1.87 -8.18
N ASP A 102 0.72 1.59 -7.44
CA ASP A 102 -0.20 2.61 -6.95
C ASP A 102 0.48 3.65 -6.06
N LEU A 103 1.30 3.19 -5.11
CA LEU A 103 2.09 4.05 -4.23
C LEU A 103 3.08 4.90 -5.02
N MET A 104 3.81 4.31 -5.97
CA MET A 104 4.81 5.03 -6.77
C MET A 104 4.18 6.14 -7.61
N ILE A 105 2.98 5.91 -8.15
CA ILE A 105 2.21 6.94 -8.88
C ILE A 105 1.79 8.06 -7.92
N ASP A 106 1.19 7.72 -6.77
CA ASP A 106 0.77 8.72 -5.79
C ASP A 106 1.97 9.58 -5.32
N LEU A 107 3.13 8.96 -5.05
CA LEU A 107 4.36 9.65 -4.66
C LEU A 107 4.92 10.54 -5.78
N TRP A 108 4.78 10.13 -7.04
CA TRP A 108 5.17 10.94 -8.18
C TRP A 108 4.24 12.14 -8.37
N GLU A 109 2.93 11.95 -8.18
CA GLU A 109 1.92 13.04 -8.19
C GLU A 109 2.18 14.04 -7.05
N ASP A 110 2.70 13.57 -5.91
CA ASP A 110 3.17 14.40 -4.78
C ASP A 110 4.54 15.08 -5.04
N GLU A 111 5.04 15.03 -6.28
CA GLU A 111 6.28 15.67 -6.73
C GLU A 111 7.55 15.20 -5.99
N LEU A 112 7.59 13.94 -5.53
CA LEU A 112 8.83 13.38 -4.99
C LEU A 112 9.93 13.34 -6.06
N SER A 113 11.17 13.59 -5.61
CA SER A 113 12.33 13.51 -6.49
C SER A 113 12.51 12.08 -7.05
N GLU A 114 13.01 11.98 -8.28
CA GLU A 114 13.32 10.70 -8.93
C GLU A 114 14.23 9.80 -8.08
N THR A 115 15.21 10.39 -7.38
CA THR A 115 16.08 9.65 -6.46
C THR A 115 15.30 9.02 -5.31
N ALA A 116 14.39 9.77 -4.67
CA ALA A 116 13.55 9.25 -3.59
C ALA A 116 12.58 8.17 -4.10
N LEU A 117 12.04 8.32 -5.30
CA LEU A 117 11.19 7.31 -5.93
C LEU A 117 11.98 6.02 -6.23
N SER A 118 13.20 6.14 -6.77
CA SER A 118 14.06 4.97 -7.01
C SER A 118 14.43 4.25 -5.72
N GLU A 119 14.81 4.99 -4.68
CA GLU A 119 15.09 4.40 -3.35
C GLU A 119 13.86 3.68 -2.77
N MET A 120 12.67 4.28 -2.92
CA MET A 120 11.43 3.66 -2.46
C MET A 120 11.13 2.37 -3.22
N ALA A 121 11.32 2.37 -4.54
CA ALA A 121 11.13 1.18 -5.36
C ALA A 121 12.08 0.04 -4.94
N ASP A 122 13.36 0.35 -4.69
CA ASP A 122 14.33 -0.65 -4.23
C ASP A 122 13.95 -1.21 -2.85
N LEU A 123 13.55 -0.35 -1.91
CA LEU A 123 13.11 -0.77 -0.57
C LEU A 123 11.86 -1.67 -0.62
N MET A 124 10.96 -1.39 -1.55
CA MET A 124 9.73 -2.15 -1.78
C MET A 124 9.94 -3.32 -2.75
N GLU A 125 11.18 -3.60 -3.16
CA GLU A 125 11.56 -4.65 -4.11
C GLU A 125 10.75 -4.59 -5.44
N PHE A 126 10.39 -3.37 -5.87
CA PHE A 126 9.54 -3.15 -7.04
C PHE A 126 10.34 -3.18 -8.34
N ALA A 127 10.48 -4.38 -8.90
CA ALA A 127 11.27 -4.63 -10.11
C ALA A 127 10.81 -3.87 -11.36
N ARG A 128 9.58 -3.35 -11.38
CA ARG A 128 9.00 -2.65 -12.55
C ARG A 128 9.17 -1.14 -12.52
N TRP A 129 9.94 -0.60 -11.57
CA TRP A 129 10.14 0.84 -11.42
C TRP A 129 10.57 1.52 -12.73
N GLN A 130 11.58 1.00 -13.42
CA GLN A 130 12.09 1.58 -14.66
C GLN A 130 11.03 1.64 -15.78
N GLN A 131 10.16 0.62 -15.85
CA GLN A 131 9.07 0.60 -16.82
C GLN A 131 8.01 1.63 -16.46
N LEU A 132 7.63 1.71 -15.18
CA LEU A 132 6.67 2.71 -14.69
C LEU A 132 7.20 4.14 -14.87
N ALA A 133 8.44 4.41 -14.48
CA ALA A 133 9.09 5.71 -14.64
C ALA A 133 9.04 6.20 -16.09
N SER A 134 9.33 5.32 -17.06
CA SER A 134 9.24 5.67 -18.48
C SER A 134 7.82 6.07 -18.91
N GLU A 135 6.78 5.44 -18.34
CA GLU A 135 5.39 5.83 -18.62
C GLU A 135 5.04 7.17 -17.98
N LEU A 136 5.50 7.43 -16.75
CA LEU A 136 5.27 8.68 -16.04
C LEU A 136 5.92 9.87 -16.76
N GLU A 137 7.14 9.71 -17.27
CA GLU A 137 7.87 10.73 -18.05
C GLU A 137 7.16 11.13 -19.35
N ARG A 138 6.37 10.23 -19.94
CA ARG A 138 5.55 10.54 -21.13
C ARG A 138 4.38 11.45 -20.79
N GLY A 139 4.10 11.68 -19.50
CA GLY A 139 3.08 12.60 -19.00
C GLY A 139 1.70 12.26 -19.59
N PRO A 140 1.01 13.22 -20.23
CA PRO A 140 -0.31 12.98 -20.83
C PRO A 140 -0.35 11.89 -21.91
N ASN A 141 0.81 11.53 -22.48
CA ASN A 141 0.94 10.48 -23.48
C ASN A 141 1.26 9.11 -22.89
N GLY A 142 1.53 9.03 -21.59
CA GLY A 142 1.74 7.78 -20.86
C GLY A 142 0.40 7.15 -20.47
N ASP A 143 0.37 5.82 -20.39
CA ASP A 143 -0.83 5.08 -19.94
C ASP A 143 -0.61 4.47 -18.55
N TYR A 144 -0.04 5.27 -17.64
CA TYR A 144 0.24 4.83 -16.28
C TYR A 144 -1.05 4.48 -15.50
N HIS A 145 -2.21 5.02 -15.90
CA HIS A 145 -3.51 4.64 -15.36
C HIS A 145 -3.98 3.23 -15.82
N ALA A 146 -3.75 2.83 -17.07
CA ALA A 146 -4.00 1.44 -17.47
C ALA A 146 -2.97 0.49 -16.83
N TRP A 147 -1.72 0.90 -16.69
CA TRP A 147 -0.70 0.19 -15.88
C TRP A 147 -1.19 -0.08 -14.46
N ARG A 148 -1.63 1.00 -13.78
CA ARG A 148 -2.23 0.96 -12.45
C ARG A 148 -3.35 -0.08 -12.45
N THR A 149 -4.31 0.01 -13.37
CA THR A 149 -5.44 -0.94 -13.45
C THR A 149 -5.00 -2.39 -13.70
N ALA A 150 -4.11 -2.64 -14.64
CA ALA A 150 -3.66 -3.99 -15.00
C ALA A 150 -2.94 -4.68 -13.84
N LEU A 151 -2.08 -3.97 -13.11
CA LEU A 151 -1.36 -4.53 -11.96
C LEU A 151 -2.29 -4.81 -10.77
N ARG A 152 -3.30 -3.96 -10.56
CA ARG A 152 -4.34 -4.20 -9.54
C ARG A 152 -5.11 -5.50 -9.81
N GLU A 153 -5.37 -5.78 -11.09
CA GLU A 153 -6.06 -6.99 -11.55
C GLU A 153 -5.13 -8.20 -11.75
N ASN A 154 -3.83 -8.07 -11.47
CA ASN A 154 -2.78 -9.06 -11.74
C ASN A 154 -2.77 -9.54 -13.21
N ARG A 155 -3.04 -8.62 -14.15
CA ARG A 155 -2.99 -8.88 -15.59
C ARG A 155 -1.64 -8.44 -16.16
N PRO A 156 -1.11 -9.14 -17.18
CA PRO A 156 0.05 -8.64 -17.91
C PRO A 156 -0.31 -7.30 -18.53
N PHE A 157 0.49 -6.27 -18.22
CA PHE A 157 0.42 -5.02 -18.95
C PHE A 157 1.10 -5.23 -20.32
N SER A 158 0.35 -4.99 -21.39
CA SER A 158 0.90 -4.88 -22.73
C SER A 158 0.96 -3.40 -23.08
N ALA A 159 2.16 -2.85 -23.16
CA ALA A 159 2.33 -1.53 -23.74
C ALA A 159 1.80 -1.56 -25.19
N PRO A 160 1.10 -0.51 -25.65
CA PRO A 160 0.81 -0.37 -27.07
C PRO A 160 2.10 -0.26 -27.91
#